data_AF-A0A962YAT5-F1
#
_entry.id   AF-A0A962YAT5-F1
#
_cell.length_a   1.000
_cell.length_b   1.000
_cell.length_c   1.000
_cell.angle_alpha   90.00
_cell.angle_beta   90.00
_cell.angle_gamma   90.00
#
_symmetry.space_group_name_H-M   'P 1'
#
loop_
_entity.id
_entity.type
_entity.pdbx_description
1 polymer ?
#
loop_
_entity_poly.entity_id
_entity_poly.type
_entity_poly.pdbx_seq_one_letter_code
_entity_poly.pdbx_strand_id
1 'polypeptide(L)'
;TRPTLNNEVNNPFRKMLIGLEYILFRSGPMSMGASQVGVFCKTRPELTRPDIQFHVQPLSADSPGAGLHKFAAFTASVCQLRPQSRGYISLKSPDPLSYPALHPQYLSAAADQETVVAAMKLSRKIVSAPALRPFIQEEWRPGAAVQSDEQLLDHARQVGTTIYHPSGTCKMGSDSLAVVDAS
;
A
#
# COMPACT_ATOMS: atom_id res chain seq x y z
N THR A 1 -23.55 -9.06 4.05
CA THR A 1 -22.10 -9.03 3.78
C THR A 1 -21.55 -10.44 3.92
N ARG A 2 -20.62 -10.85 3.05
CA ARG A 2 -19.93 -12.14 3.22
C ARG A 2 -18.81 -11.99 4.27
N PRO A 3 -18.53 -13.02 5.08
CA PRO A 3 -17.45 -12.94 6.06
C PRO A 3 -16.09 -12.82 5.36
N THR A 4 -15.18 -12.06 5.97
CA THR A 4 -13.76 -12.02 5.62
C THR A 4 -12.91 -12.47 6.81
N LEU A 5 -11.58 -12.46 6.66
CA LEU A 5 -10.65 -12.78 7.74
C LEU A 5 -10.86 -11.93 8.99
N ASN A 6 -11.38 -10.71 8.83
CA ASN A 6 -11.79 -9.86 9.95
C ASN A 6 -12.80 -10.56 10.87
N ASN A 7 -13.79 -11.28 10.32
CA ASN A 7 -14.81 -11.96 11.12
C ASN A 7 -14.24 -13.16 11.88
N GLU A 8 -13.32 -13.88 11.27
CA GLU A 8 -12.71 -15.06 11.88
C GLU A 8 -11.77 -14.69 13.01
N VAL A 9 -10.91 -13.68 12.79
CA VAL A 9 -9.95 -13.22 13.78
C VAL A 9 -10.63 -12.49 14.94
N ASN A 10 -11.73 -11.77 14.72
CA ASN A 10 -12.44 -11.10 15.81
C ASN A 10 -13.31 -12.04 16.66
N ASN A 11 -13.52 -13.29 16.24
CA ASN A 11 -14.21 -14.30 17.04
C ASN A 11 -13.18 -15.12 17.85
N PRO A 12 -13.21 -15.10 19.20
CA PRO A 12 -12.21 -15.79 20.02
C PRO A 12 -12.10 -17.29 19.76
N PHE A 13 -13.23 -17.96 19.53
CA PHE A 13 -13.26 -19.39 19.24
C PHE A 13 -12.64 -19.70 17.88
N ARG A 14 -13.01 -18.95 16.83
CA ARG A 14 -12.40 -19.12 15.50
C ARG A 14 -10.92 -18.76 15.49
N LYS A 15 -10.52 -17.71 16.21
CA LYS A 15 -9.11 -17.35 16.40
C LYS A 15 -8.32 -18.49 17.07
N MET A 16 -8.89 -19.15 18.07
CA MET A 16 -8.27 -20.34 18.68
C MET A 16 -8.13 -21.47 17.66
N LEU A 17 -9.17 -21.74 16.85
CA LEU A 17 -9.10 -22.76 15.80
C LEU A 17 -8.04 -22.45 14.74
N ILE A 18 -7.89 -21.19 14.33
CA ILE A 18 -6.81 -20.74 13.44
C ILE A 18 -5.44 -21.07 14.04
N GLY A 19 -5.25 -20.78 15.34
CA GLY A 19 -4.01 -21.10 16.04
C GLY A 19 -3.73 -22.61 16.09
N LEU A 20 -4.76 -23.41 16.38
CA LEU A 20 -4.65 -24.87 16.42
C LEU A 20 -4.33 -25.46 15.04
N GLU A 21 -4.98 -24.98 13.98
CA GLU A 21 -4.72 -25.41 12.61
C GLU A 21 -3.25 -25.18 12.24
N TYR A 22 -2.72 -23.98 12.55
CA TYR A 22 -1.33 -23.67 12.28
C TYR A 22 -0.37 -24.55 13.08
N ILE A 23 -0.63 -24.78 14.37
CA ILE A 23 0.24 -25.63 15.21
C ILE A 23 0.29 -27.06 14.68
N LEU A 24 -0.87 -27.63 14.32
CA LEU A 24 -1.00 -29.04 13.93
C LEU A 24 -0.59 -29.31 12.48
N PHE A 25 -0.97 -28.42 11.56
CA PHE A 25 -0.87 -28.67 10.12
C PHE A 25 0.02 -27.66 9.39
N ARG A 26 0.48 -26.61 10.08
CA ARG A 26 1.25 -25.51 9.46
C ARG A 26 0.51 -24.85 8.28
N SER A 27 -0.82 -24.88 8.33
CA SER A 27 -1.72 -24.33 7.32
C SER A 27 -2.59 -23.21 7.91
N GLY A 28 -3.46 -22.66 7.07
CA GLY A 28 -4.46 -21.70 7.46
C GLY A 28 -3.98 -20.26 7.48
N PRO A 29 -4.77 -19.33 8.06
CA PRO A 29 -4.50 -17.89 7.99
C PRO A 29 -3.13 -17.43 8.50
N MET A 30 -2.55 -18.13 9.48
CA MET A 30 -1.24 -17.78 10.04
C MET A 30 -0.06 -18.13 9.12
N SER A 31 -0.27 -18.98 8.11
CA SER A 31 0.74 -19.29 7.08
C SER A 31 0.59 -18.45 5.80
N MET A 32 -0.39 -17.53 5.75
CA MET A 32 -0.65 -16.72 4.56
C MET A 32 0.12 -15.39 4.59
N GLY A 33 0.64 -14.98 3.42
CA GLY A 33 1.14 -13.62 3.23
C GLY A 33 0.04 -12.57 3.39
N ALA A 34 0.42 -11.34 3.76
CA ALA A 34 -0.57 -10.27 3.98
C ALA A 34 -1.42 -9.98 2.74
N SER A 35 -0.80 -10.00 1.55
CA SER A 35 -1.44 -9.75 0.27
C SER A 35 -1.49 -11.03 -0.55
N GLN A 36 -2.68 -11.40 -0.98
CA GLN A 36 -2.93 -12.67 -1.69
C GLN A 36 -3.04 -12.48 -3.21
N VAL A 37 -3.38 -11.27 -3.66
CA VAL A 37 -3.46 -10.94 -5.08
C VAL A 37 -2.62 -9.71 -5.37
N GLY A 38 -1.78 -9.82 -6.40
CA GLY A 38 -0.99 -8.74 -6.96
C GLY A 38 -1.45 -8.42 -8.38
N VAL A 39 -1.64 -7.13 -8.71
CA VAL A 39 -2.00 -6.71 -10.07
C VAL A 39 -1.15 -5.52 -10.48
N PHE A 40 -0.48 -5.61 -11.63
CA PHE A 40 0.26 -4.51 -12.23
C PHE A 40 -0.60 -3.80 -13.27
N CYS A 41 -0.76 -2.48 -13.14
CA CYS A 41 -1.59 -1.68 -14.03
C CYS A 41 -0.85 -0.44 -14.52
N LYS A 42 -1.31 0.06 -15.67
CA LYS A 42 -1.00 1.41 -16.16
C LYS A 42 -2.10 2.35 -15.70
N THR A 43 -1.77 3.46 -15.05
CA THR A 43 -2.74 4.50 -14.71
C THR A 43 -3.19 5.29 -15.93
N ARG A 44 -2.32 5.40 -16.94
CA ARG A 44 -2.57 6.14 -18.18
C ARG A 44 -2.21 5.28 -19.42
N PRO A 45 -2.95 5.41 -20.53
CA PRO A 45 -2.79 4.54 -21.70
C PRO A 45 -1.42 4.64 -22.36
N GLU A 46 -0.83 5.83 -22.40
CA GLU A 46 0.44 6.15 -23.07
C GLU A 46 1.68 5.57 -22.37
N LEU A 47 1.54 5.10 -21.13
CA LEU A 47 2.67 4.49 -20.42
C LEU A 47 3.13 3.20 -21.12
N THR A 48 4.44 3.02 -21.23
CA THR A 48 5.04 1.84 -21.88
C THR A 48 5.05 0.61 -20.99
N ARG A 49 4.85 0.78 -19.68
CA ARG A 49 4.86 -0.28 -18.66
C ARG A 49 4.04 0.12 -17.44
N PRO A 50 3.62 -0.84 -16.60
CA PRO A 50 2.93 -0.54 -15.35
C PRO A 50 3.68 0.43 -14.46
N ASP A 51 2.94 1.39 -13.90
CA ASP A 51 3.40 2.39 -12.96
C ASP A 51 2.78 2.23 -11.57
N ILE A 52 1.79 1.34 -11.43
CA ILE A 52 1.19 0.97 -10.15
C ILE A 52 1.05 -0.55 -9.96
N GLN A 53 1.05 -0.96 -8.69
CA GLN A 53 0.78 -2.33 -8.26
C GLN A 53 -0.28 -2.34 -7.17
N PHE A 54 -1.36 -3.10 -7.38
CA PHE A 54 -2.32 -3.42 -6.34
C PHE A 54 -1.81 -4.58 -5.49
N HIS A 55 -1.98 -4.44 -4.18
CA HIS A 55 -1.86 -5.51 -3.22
C HIS A 55 -3.21 -5.69 -2.54
N VAL A 56 -3.88 -6.80 -2.84
CA VAL A 56 -5.20 -7.10 -2.29
C VAL A 56 -5.05 -8.05 -1.11
N GLN A 57 -5.50 -7.59 0.04
CA GLN A 57 -5.47 -8.28 1.31
C GLN A 57 -6.90 -8.70 1.66
N PRO A 58 -7.15 -9.96 2.05
CA PRO A 58 -8.49 -10.44 2.43
C PRO A 58 -8.96 -9.91 3.79
N LEU A 59 -8.31 -8.86 4.30
CA LEU A 59 -8.53 -8.24 5.59
C LEU A 59 -8.48 -6.71 5.49
N SER A 60 -8.95 -6.04 6.54
CA SER A 60 -8.88 -4.59 6.66
C SER A 60 -8.45 -4.13 8.05
N ALA A 61 -7.56 -3.13 8.09
CA ALA A 61 -7.02 -2.47 9.27
C ALA A 61 -6.55 -1.05 8.88
N ASP A 62 -6.46 -0.14 9.85
CA ASP A 62 -5.98 1.23 9.60
C ASP A 62 -4.48 1.31 9.35
N SER A 63 -3.71 0.44 9.99
CA SER A 63 -2.26 0.30 9.78
C SER A 63 -1.80 -1.10 10.21
N PRO A 64 -0.60 -1.54 9.78
CA PRO A 64 0.04 -2.71 10.36
C PRO A 64 0.14 -2.58 11.89
N GLY A 65 -0.41 -3.55 12.62
CA GLY A 65 -0.36 -3.58 14.09
C GLY A 65 -1.54 -2.91 14.82
N ALA A 66 -2.37 -2.11 14.16
CA ALA A 66 -3.56 -1.48 14.78
C ALA A 66 -4.69 -2.47 15.13
N GLY A 67 -4.56 -3.73 14.71
CA GLY A 67 -5.62 -4.73 14.79
C GLY A 67 -6.59 -4.63 13.62
N LEU A 68 -7.36 -5.70 13.40
CA LEU A 68 -8.33 -5.77 12.30
C LEU A 68 -9.61 -5.01 12.65
N HIS A 69 -10.21 -4.36 11.65
CA HIS A 69 -11.56 -3.80 11.78
C HIS A 69 -12.57 -4.85 12.25
N LYS A 70 -13.58 -4.43 13.02
CA LYS A 70 -14.64 -5.31 13.57
C LYS A 70 -15.69 -5.74 12.53
N PHE A 71 -15.62 -5.20 11.32
CA PHE A 71 -16.53 -5.50 10.21
C PHE A 71 -15.83 -6.30 9.11
N ALA A 72 -16.62 -6.96 8.27
CA ALA A 72 -16.13 -7.70 7.11
C ALA A 72 -15.64 -6.74 6.03
N ALA A 73 -14.36 -6.81 5.68
CA ALA A 73 -13.76 -5.99 4.64
C ALA A 73 -12.49 -6.64 4.07
N PHE A 74 -12.07 -6.16 2.91
CA PHE A 74 -10.77 -6.41 2.31
C PHE A 74 -10.11 -5.07 1.98
N THR A 75 -8.80 -5.07 1.78
CA THR A 75 -8.05 -3.85 1.46
C THR A 75 -7.35 -4.03 0.12
N ALA A 76 -7.57 -3.10 -0.81
CA ALA A 76 -6.78 -2.97 -2.02
C ALA A 76 -5.85 -1.77 -1.88
N SER A 77 -4.62 -2.01 -1.45
CA SER A 77 -3.59 -0.95 -1.36
C SER A 77 -2.88 -0.80 -2.70
N VAL A 78 -2.51 0.43 -3.07
CA VAL A 78 -1.84 0.71 -4.34
C VAL A 78 -0.46 1.29 -4.10
N CYS A 79 0.55 0.63 -4.66
CA CYS A 79 1.94 1.08 -4.65
C CYS A 79 2.26 1.77 -5.98
N GLN A 80 2.84 2.97 -5.93
CA GLN A 80 3.43 3.61 -7.10
C GLN A 80 4.84 3.04 -7.33
N LEU A 81 5.06 2.48 -8.51
CA LEU A 81 6.28 1.74 -8.85
C LEU A 81 7.41 2.61 -9.37
N ARG A 82 7.08 3.80 -9.87
CA ARG A 82 8.01 4.71 -10.56
C ARG A 82 7.85 6.15 -10.10
N PRO A 83 8.01 6.43 -8.79
CA PRO A 83 7.91 7.79 -8.30
C PRO A 83 8.98 8.67 -8.92
N GLN A 84 8.63 9.92 -9.22
CA GLN A 84 9.57 10.97 -9.64
C GLN A 84 10.03 11.83 -8.47
N SER A 85 9.27 11.89 -7.39
CA SER A 85 9.68 12.52 -6.13
C SER A 85 10.99 11.91 -5.64
N ARG A 86 11.90 12.74 -5.14
CA ARG A 86 13.21 12.31 -4.62
C ARG A 86 13.43 12.91 -3.25
N GLY A 87 13.82 12.05 -2.32
CA GLY A 87 14.19 12.40 -0.96
C GLY A 87 15.70 12.39 -0.74
N TYR A 88 16.11 12.72 0.48
CA TYR A 88 17.49 12.56 0.94
C TYR A 88 17.53 12.15 2.42
N ILE A 89 18.69 11.66 2.82
CA ILE A 89 19.05 11.38 4.21
C ILE A 89 20.21 12.29 4.59
N SER A 90 20.21 12.84 5.80
CA SER A 90 21.30 13.69 6.28
C SER A 90 21.65 13.38 7.73
N LEU A 91 22.93 13.56 8.08
CA LEU A 91 23.40 13.41 9.45
C LEU A 91 22.95 14.61 10.29
N LYS A 92 22.50 14.34 11.51
CA LYS A 92 22.20 15.38 12.51
C LYS A 92 23.33 15.58 13.51
N SER A 93 24.23 14.61 13.62
CA SER A 93 25.25 14.50 14.65
C SER A 93 26.41 13.62 14.15
N PRO A 94 27.64 13.81 14.65
CA PRO A 94 28.73 12.87 14.42
C PRO A 94 28.61 11.57 15.25
N ASP A 95 27.72 11.51 16.24
CA ASP A 95 27.46 10.30 17.03
C ASP A 95 26.73 9.23 16.18
N PRO A 96 27.31 8.02 15.99
CA PRO A 96 26.70 6.97 15.17
C PRO A 96 25.40 6.39 15.77
N LEU A 97 25.11 6.62 17.06
CA LEU A 97 23.86 6.18 17.70
C LEU A 97 22.71 7.19 17.49
N SER A 98 23.01 8.38 16.99
CA SER A 98 22.01 9.40 16.71
C SER A 98 21.26 9.09 15.41
N TYR A 99 19.92 9.07 15.46
CA TYR A 99 19.12 8.85 14.26
C TYR A 99 19.32 9.95 13.20
N PRO A 100 19.47 9.59 11.92
CA PRO A 100 19.60 10.56 10.83
C PRO A 100 18.29 11.32 10.58
N ALA A 101 18.37 12.44 9.86
CA ALA A 101 17.19 13.10 9.31
C ALA A 101 16.77 12.40 8.02
N LEU A 102 15.50 11.99 7.94
CA LEU A 102 14.90 11.40 6.76
C LEU A 102 13.97 12.43 6.11
N HIS A 103 14.21 12.75 4.84
CA HIS A 103 13.38 13.66 4.06
C HIS A 103 12.88 12.95 2.80
N PRO A 104 11.83 12.09 2.88
CA PRO A 104 11.37 11.30 1.74
C PRO A 104 10.76 12.12 0.60
N GLN A 105 10.19 13.29 0.93
CA GLN A 105 9.54 14.21 -0.02
C GLN A 105 8.46 13.52 -0.87
N TYR A 106 7.67 12.62 -0.28
CA TYR A 106 6.58 11.95 -0.99
C TYR A 106 5.61 12.95 -1.60
N LEU A 107 5.17 12.67 -2.84
CA LEU A 107 4.24 13.51 -3.60
C LEU A 107 4.76 14.92 -3.92
N SER A 108 6.08 15.16 -3.90
CA SER A 108 6.64 16.46 -4.30
C SER A 108 6.56 16.68 -5.82
N ALA A 109 6.58 15.62 -6.62
CA ALA A 109 6.44 15.69 -8.08
C ALA A 109 4.96 15.64 -8.51
N ALA A 110 4.56 16.51 -9.43
CA ALA A 110 3.19 16.55 -9.98
C ALA A 110 2.77 15.19 -10.60
N ALA A 111 3.67 14.53 -11.31
CA ALA A 111 3.42 13.22 -11.90
C ALA A 111 3.05 12.14 -10.86
N ASP A 112 3.58 12.22 -9.64
CA ASP A 112 3.25 11.29 -8.56
C ASP A 112 1.87 11.57 -7.98
N GLN A 113 1.52 12.86 -7.86
CA GLN A 113 0.19 13.31 -7.44
C GLN A 113 -0.90 12.83 -8.42
N GLU A 114 -0.67 13.00 -9.72
CA GLU A 114 -1.57 12.51 -10.77
C GLU A 114 -1.70 10.97 -10.72
N THR A 115 -0.58 10.27 -10.53
CA THR A 115 -0.55 8.81 -10.50
C THR A 115 -1.32 8.25 -9.30
N VAL A 116 -1.21 8.85 -8.11
CA VAL A 116 -1.94 8.38 -6.93
C VAL A 116 -3.45 8.64 -7.04
N VAL A 117 -3.85 9.79 -7.62
CA VAL A 117 -5.26 10.09 -7.89
C VAL A 117 -5.85 9.10 -8.91
N ALA A 118 -5.14 8.86 -10.02
CA ALA A 118 -5.56 7.91 -11.04
C ALA A 118 -5.64 6.47 -10.48
N ALA A 119 -4.72 6.09 -9.59
CA ALA A 119 -4.74 4.80 -8.91
C ALA A 119 -6.01 4.60 -8.05
N MET A 120 -6.43 5.60 -7.28
CA MET A 120 -7.67 5.52 -6.49
C MET A 120 -8.90 5.42 -7.38
N LYS A 121 -8.96 6.20 -8.47
CA LYS A 121 -10.04 6.11 -9.47
C LYS A 121 -10.10 4.73 -10.12
N LEU A 122 -8.94 4.16 -10.45
CA LEU A 122 -8.87 2.80 -11.01
C LEU A 122 -9.31 1.75 -9.98
N SER A 123 -8.94 1.90 -8.71
CA SER A 123 -9.41 1.03 -7.62
C SER A 123 -10.94 1.02 -7.55
N ARG A 124 -11.57 2.20 -7.53
CA ARG A 124 -13.03 2.34 -7.57
C ARG A 124 -13.63 1.66 -8.79
N LYS A 125 -13.05 1.87 -9.97
CA LYS A 125 -13.49 1.22 -11.22
C LYS A 125 -13.44 -0.31 -11.10
N ILE A 126 -12.34 -0.88 -10.62
CA ILE A 126 -12.17 -2.33 -10.45
C ILE A 126 -13.22 -2.86 -9.46
N VAL A 127 -13.34 -2.23 -8.29
CA VAL A 127 -14.27 -2.66 -7.22
C VAL A 127 -15.74 -2.54 -7.66
N SER A 128 -16.05 -1.60 -8.56
CA SER A 128 -17.39 -1.44 -9.14
C SER A 128 -17.77 -2.49 -10.20
N ALA A 129 -16.84 -3.36 -10.60
CA ALA A 129 -17.10 -4.37 -11.64
C ALA A 129 -18.27 -5.31 -11.25
N PRO A 130 -19.09 -5.77 -12.20
CA PRO A 130 -20.27 -6.61 -11.93
C PRO A 130 -19.95 -7.87 -11.10
N ALA A 131 -18.78 -8.47 -11.31
CA ALA A 131 -18.33 -9.64 -10.58
C ALA A 131 -18.11 -9.39 -9.07
N LEU A 132 -17.78 -8.15 -8.69
CA LEU A 132 -17.55 -7.77 -7.29
C LEU A 132 -18.80 -7.21 -6.60
N ARG A 133 -19.77 -6.70 -7.37
CA ARG A 133 -20.99 -6.07 -6.85
C ARG A 133 -21.72 -6.85 -5.74
N PRO A 134 -21.85 -8.19 -5.76
CA PRO A 134 -22.51 -8.93 -4.67
C PRO A 134 -21.74 -8.94 -3.35
N PHE A 135 -20.46 -8.56 -3.35
CA PHE A 135 -19.57 -8.62 -2.19
C PHE A 135 -19.30 -7.25 -1.57
N ILE A 136 -19.52 -6.16 -2.31
CA ILE A 136 -19.24 -4.79 -1.88
C ILE A 136 -20.51 -4.16 -1.32
N GLN A 137 -20.45 -3.71 -0.08
CA GLN A 137 -21.52 -2.89 0.51
C GLN A 137 -21.25 -1.40 0.29
N GLU A 138 -20.04 -0.95 0.65
CA GLU A 138 -19.64 0.45 0.56
C GLU A 138 -18.11 0.56 0.48
N GLU A 139 -17.62 1.74 0.10
CA GLU A 139 -16.21 2.11 0.22
C GLU A 139 -15.97 2.74 1.59
N TRP A 140 -15.08 2.15 2.40
CA TRP A 140 -14.73 2.67 3.74
C TRP A 140 -13.74 3.85 3.68
N ARG A 141 -12.66 3.70 2.90
CA ARG A 141 -11.65 4.73 2.67
C ARG A 141 -11.30 4.79 1.18
N PRO A 142 -11.22 5.99 0.57
CA PRO A 142 -11.46 7.32 1.14
C PRO A 142 -12.93 7.59 1.51
N GLY A 143 -13.86 6.79 0.98
CA GLY A 143 -15.29 6.93 1.23
C GLY A 143 -16.01 7.76 0.17
N ALA A 144 -17.32 7.61 0.10
CA ALA A 144 -18.15 8.17 -0.97
C ALA A 144 -18.22 9.71 -1.00
N ALA A 145 -17.81 10.41 0.06
CA ALA A 145 -17.79 11.87 0.08
C ALA A 145 -16.58 12.48 -0.66
N VAL A 146 -15.51 11.71 -0.84
CA VAL A 146 -14.28 12.16 -1.50
C VAL A 146 -14.38 11.88 -3.00
N GLN A 147 -14.61 12.90 -3.81
CA GLN A 147 -14.94 12.76 -5.23
C GLN A 147 -13.96 13.47 -6.16
N SER A 148 -13.54 14.70 -5.82
CA SER A 148 -12.66 15.47 -6.68
C SER A 148 -11.21 14.97 -6.61
N ASP A 149 -10.42 15.33 -7.63
CA ASP A 149 -9.00 14.96 -7.71
C ASP A 149 -8.20 15.58 -6.56
N GLU A 150 -8.55 16.80 -6.15
CA GLU A 150 -7.96 17.49 -5.01
C GLU A 150 -8.30 16.77 -3.71
N GLN A 151 -9.56 16.39 -3.51
CA GLN A 151 -9.98 15.65 -2.30
C GLN A 151 -9.30 14.29 -2.21
N LEU A 152 -9.18 13.59 -3.35
CA LEU A 152 -8.46 12.33 -3.44
C LEU A 152 -6.97 12.53 -3.09
N LEU A 153 -6.32 13.54 -3.67
CA LEU A 153 -4.93 13.85 -3.40
C LEU A 153 -4.70 14.20 -1.93
N ASP A 154 -5.58 14.99 -1.31
CA ASP A 154 -5.50 15.33 0.11
C ASP A 154 -5.68 14.10 0.99
N HIS A 155 -6.59 13.19 0.63
CA HIS A 155 -6.68 11.90 1.31
C HIS A 155 -5.38 11.11 1.19
N ALA A 156 -4.80 11.02 -0.01
CA ALA A 156 -3.53 10.33 -0.23
C ALA A 156 -2.38 10.91 0.61
N ARG A 157 -2.34 12.24 0.81
CA ARG A 157 -1.36 12.90 1.69
C ARG A 157 -1.53 12.51 3.16
N GLN A 158 -2.76 12.27 3.60
CA GLN A 158 -3.06 11.92 5.00
C GLN A 158 -2.79 10.45 5.33
N VAL A 159 -3.06 9.54 4.38
CA VAL A 159 -3.00 8.09 4.64
C VAL A 159 -1.83 7.38 3.96
N GLY A 160 -1.16 8.04 3.02
CA GLY A 160 -0.03 7.48 2.29
C GLY A 160 1.10 7.08 3.23
N THR A 161 1.65 5.89 3.00
CA THR A 161 2.76 5.36 3.80
C THR A 161 3.80 4.68 2.91
N THR A 162 4.98 4.43 3.46
CA THR A 162 6.04 3.69 2.77
C THR A 162 5.69 2.21 2.63
N ILE A 163 6.08 1.61 1.52
CA ILE A 163 6.08 0.14 1.34
C ILE A 163 7.45 -0.47 1.68
N TYR A 164 8.31 0.29 2.36
CA TYR A 164 9.62 -0.15 2.86
C TYR A 164 10.64 -0.55 1.77
N HIS A 165 10.59 0.11 0.61
CA HIS A 165 11.56 -0.05 -0.48
C HIS A 165 12.41 1.22 -0.76
N PRO A 166 12.99 1.91 0.25
CA PRO A 166 13.89 3.02 -0.02
C PRO A 166 15.15 2.54 -0.74
N SER A 167 15.58 3.28 -1.75
CA SER A 167 16.79 2.97 -2.53
C SER A 167 17.40 4.21 -3.15
N GLY A 168 18.66 4.13 -3.58
CA GLY A 168 19.30 5.17 -4.39
C GLY A 168 20.04 6.28 -3.64
N THR A 169 20.16 6.23 -2.32
CA THR A 169 20.93 7.22 -1.53
C THR A 169 22.42 7.22 -1.86
N CYS A 170 22.97 6.07 -2.26
CA CYS A 170 24.32 5.93 -2.79
C CYS A 170 24.25 5.30 -4.18
N LYS A 171 23.77 6.05 -5.18
CA LYS A 171 23.57 5.48 -6.51
C LYS A 171 24.89 5.18 -7.22
N MET A 172 24.91 4.06 -7.92
CA MET A 172 25.94 3.72 -8.90
C MET A 172 25.78 4.58 -10.17
N GLY A 173 26.86 5.03 -10.79
CA GLY A 173 26.81 5.69 -12.10
C GLY A 173 28.10 6.42 -12.50
N SER A 174 28.03 7.12 -13.63
CA SER A 174 29.12 7.94 -14.18
C SER A 174 28.79 9.44 -14.28
N ASP A 175 27.65 9.86 -13.73
CA ASP A 175 27.24 11.26 -13.66
C ASP A 175 27.63 11.93 -12.33
N SER A 176 27.45 13.25 -12.24
CA SER A 176 27.82 14.05 -11.07
C SER A 176 27.06 13.73 -9.78
N LEU A 177 25.99 12.93 -9.86
CA LEU A 177 25.21 12.48 -8.71
C LEU A 177 25.60 11.06 -8.26
N ALA A 178 26.55 10.40 -8.93
CA ALA A 178 27.01 9.06 -8.56
C ALA A 178 27.84 9.10 -7.26
N VAL A 179 27.62 8.11 -6.39
CA VAL A 179 28.42 7.90 -5.16
C VAL A 179 29.46 6.80 -5.37
N VAL A 180 29.12 5.81 -6.21
CA VAL A 180 30.02 4.72 -6.60
C VAL A 180 30.02 4.56 -8.12
N ASP A 181 31.13 4.08 -8.66
CA ASP A 181 31.27 3.76 -10.08
C ASP A 181 30.72 2.36 -10.41
N ALA A 182 30.85 1.94 -11.67
CA ALA A 182 30.30 0.68 -12.17
C ALA A 182 31.22 -0.54 -12.01
N SER A 183 32.32 -0.42 -11.27
CA SER A 183 33.33 -1.47 -11.11
C SER A 183 33.15 -2.35 -9.88
#